data_AF-A0A4R4L5F2-F1
#
_entry.id   AF-A0A4R4L5F2-F1
#
_cell.length_a   1.000
_cell.length_b   1.000
_cell.length_c   1.000
_cell.angle_alpha   90.00
_cell.angle_beta   90.00
_cell.angle_gamma   90.00
#
_symmetry.space_group_name_H-M   'P 1'
#
loop_
_entity.id
_entity.type
_entity.pdbx_description
1 polymer ?
#
loop_
_entity_poly.entity_id
_entity_poly.type
_entity_poly.pdbx_seq_one_letter_code
_entity_poly.pdbx_strand_id
1 'polypeptide(L)'
;PPPPPGDEPDRARVAALVAHPRSDTLAPFALRRDKAYVFSADGRAVIGYRVLFGVAVAGGDPVGDPAAQADAVRSFLALCRTAGWRPAVLGASDALLPAWDRFRRIGYGDEVLIGPREFTLSGRQMRNVRQAVKRTVNAGVTSEIVAERDLAPDLRDRLLDVASRSLGGAPERGFTMNLDELLTGHHPGTIIAIAYDAHREPIAFQRYVTAGEGLSLDAMRRSPGGPNGVNERLIVEMVEYAAERGHGVVSLNFAAFRELLDAEERTLLERVGYRALRLLDPWIAVESLYLFDKKFRPSYRPRNVVFRSWSDIAWLAAALLTLEFARTRPSRRAEEPVTEPAHHLG
;
A
#
# COMPACT_ATOMS: atom_id res chain seq x y z
N PRO A 1 -21.89 -17.81 1.45
CA PRO A 1 -22.02 -16.33 1.26
C PRO A 1 -20.72 -15.66 1.70
N PRO A 2 -20.30 -14.51 1.12
CA PRO A 2 -19.13 -13.79 1.63
C PRO A 2 -19.36 -13.41 3.10
N PRO A 3 -18.34 -13.52 3.97
CA PRO A 3 -18.47 -13.14 5.36
C PRO A 3 -18.60 -11.61 5.47
N PRO A 4 -19.22 -11.09 6.54
CA PRO A 4 -19.12 -9.66 6.83
C PRO A 4 -17.65 -9.28 7.09
N PRO A 5 -17.26 -8.02 6.85
CA PRO A 5 -15.95 -7.54 7.29
C PRO A 5 -15.79 -7.64 8.81
N GLY A 6 -14.54 -7.67 9.29
CA GLY A 6 -14.24 -7.70 10.72
C GLY A 6 -14.80 -6.49 11.45
N ASP A 7 -15.09 -6.64 12.73
CA ASP A 7 -15.57 -5.55 13.58
C ASP A 7 -14.40 -4.72 14.16
N GLU A 8 -14.71 -3.78 15.05
CA GLU A 8 -13.70 -2.93 15.67
C GLU A 8 -12.77 -3.71 16.63
N PRO A 9 -13.26 -4.63 17.49
CA PRO A 9 -12.42 -5.53 18.26
C PRO A 9 -11.44 -6.35 17.40
N ASP A 10 -11.90 -6.91 16.28
CA ASP A 10 -11.04 -7.63 15.35
C ASP A 10 -9.94 -6.71 14.78
N ARG A 11 -10.31 -5.50 14.33
CA ARG A 11 -9.35 -4.52 13.81
C ARG A 11 -8.32 -4.09 14.86
N ALA A 12 -8.73 -3.91 16.11
CA ALA A 12 -7.81 -3.60 17.20
C ALA A 12 -6.78 -4.72 17.43
N ARG A 13 -7.22 -6.00 17.38
CA ARG A 13 -6.29 -7.14 17.40
C ARG A 13 -5.35 -7.14 16.20
N VAL A 14 -5.86 -6.87 15.00
CA VAL A 14 -5.03 -6.78 13.79
C VAL A 14 -4.02 -5.64 13.91
N ALA A 15 -4.38 -4.50 14.48
CA ALA A 15 -3.47 -3.38 14.69
C ALA A 15 -2.29 -3.75 15.61
N ALA A 16 -2.56 -4.51 16.68
CA ALA A 16 -1.50 -5.04 17.54
C ALA A 16 -0.56 -6.00 16.79
N LEU A 17 -1.09 -6.82 15.86
CA LEU A 17 -0.29 -7.69 15.01
C LEU A 17 0.53 -6.92 13.96
N VAL A 18 -0.04 -5.86 13.37
CA VAL A 18 0.66 -4.96 12.44
C VAL A 18 1.87 -4.31 13.12
N ALA A 19 1.71 -3.90 14.38
CA ALA A 19 2.78 -3.28 15.18
C ALA A 19 3.94 -4.24 15.54
N HIS A 20 3.86 -5.52 15.18
CA HIS A 20 4.94 -6.47 15.40
C HIS A 20 6.23 -6.01 14.68
N PRO A 21 7.41 -6.03 15.34
CA PRO A 21 8.64 -5.46 14.76
C PRO A 21 9.09 -6.10 13.44
N ARG A 22 8.74 -7.38 13.24
CA ARG A 22 9.05 -8.13 12.02
C ARG A 22 7.92 -8.15 11.00
N SER A 23 6.92 -7.28 11.15
CA SER A 23 5.85 -7.15 10.16
C SER A 23 6.40 -6.75 8.81
N ASP A 24 5.81 -7.32 7.77
CA ASP A 24 6.08 -6.91 6.40
C ASP A 24 5.60 -5.47 6.15
N THR A 25 6.24 -4.77 5.21
CA THR A 25 5.90 -3.39 4.85
C THR A 25 4.46 -3.23 4.39
N LEU A 26 3.85 -4.29 3.83
CA LEU A 26 2.45 -4.29 3.38
C LEU A 26 1.45 -4.65 4.50
N ALA A 27 1.92 -5.00 5.71
CA ALA A 27 1.06 -5.44 6.81
C ALA A 27 -0.05 -4.44 7.19
N PRO A 28 0.17 -3.11 7.21
CA PRO A 28 -0.89 -2.17 7.61
C PRO A 28 -2.13 -2.26 6.74
N PHE A 29 -2.01 -2.66 5.47
CA PHE A 29 -3.17 -2.76 4.57
C PHE A 29 -4.17 -3.84 4.99
N ALA A 30 -3.82 -4.73 5.93
CA ALA A 30 -4.78 -5.62 6.58
C ALA A 30 -5.85 -4.86 7.39
N LEU A 31 -5.58 -3.62 7.84
CA LEU A 31 -6.48 -2.79 8.65
C LEU A 31 -7.67 -2.20 7.89
N ARG A 32 -7.73 -2.40 6.57
CA ARG A 32 -8.88 -1.93 5.79
C ARG A 32 -10.19 -2.47 6.33
N ARG A 33 -11.21 -1.63 6.42
CA ARG A 33 -12.53 -2.02 6.95
C ARG A 33 -13.32 -2.95 6.05
N ASP A 34 -12.94 -3.08 4.78
CA ASP A 34 -13.59 -4.00 3.85
C ASP A 34 -13.10 -5.45 3.95
N LYS A 35 -12.11 -5.74 4.82
CA LYS A 35 -11.54 -7.08 4.99
C LYS A 35 -12.24 -7.87 6.10
N ALA A 36 -12.44 -9.16 5.84
CA ALA A 36 -12.68 -10.17 6.86
C ALA A 36 -11.34 -10.76 7.31
N TYR A 37 -11.33 -11.38 8.49
CA TYR A 37 -10.10 -11.90 9.10
C TYR A 37 -10.19 -13.39 9.38
N VAL A 38 -9.05 -14.07 9.24
CA VAL A 38 -8.84 -15.41 9.80
C VAL A 38 -7.51 -15.42 10.53
N PHE A 39 -7.55 -15.79 11.80
CA PHE A 39 -6.37 -15.84 12.66
C PHE A 39 -5.72 -17.23 12.61
N SER A 40 -4.43 -17.31 12.93
CA SER A 40 -3.78 -18.55 13.34
C SER A 40 -4.46 -19.12 14.59
N ALA A 41 -4.29 -20.41 14.84
CA ALA A 41 -4.91 -21.09 15.98
C ALA A 41 -4.48 -20.47 17.33
N ASP A 42 -3.25 -19.97 17.41
CA ASP A 42 -2.70 -19.27 18.57
C ASP A 42 -2.95 -17.75 18.57
N GLY A 43 -3.62 -17.23 17.54
CA GLY A 43 -3.96 -15.81 17.42
C GLY A 43 -2.80 -14.85 17.18
N ARG A 44 -1.57 -15.35 16.96
CA ARG A 44 -0.36 -14.53 16.74
C ARG A 44 -0.13 -14.09 15.30
N ALA A 45 -0.92 -14.59 14.36
CA ALA A 45 -0.93 -14.13 12.98
C ALA A 45 -2.36 -14.05 12.42
N VAL A 46 -2.55 -13.24 11.38
CA VAL A 46 -3.86 -13.02 10.75
C VAL A 46 -3.75 -12.84 9.24
N ILE A 47 -4.73 -13.33 8.50
CA ILE A 47 -4.91 -13.02 7.08
C ILE A 47 -6.15 -12.14 6.93
N GLY A 48 -5.96 -10.94 6.37
CA GLY A 48 -7.04 -10.09 5.88
C GLY A 48 -7.43 -10.49 4.46
N TYR A 49 -8.69 -10.83 4.23
CA TYR A 49 -9.18 -11.32 2.94
C TYR A 49 -10.56 -10.77 2.59
N ARG A 50 -10.92 -10.90 1.31
CA ARG A 50 -12.29 -10.66 0.80
C ARG A 50 -12.73 -11.80 -0.08
N VAL A 51 -14.05 -12.00 -0.19
CA VAL A 51 -14.62 -13.05 -1.03
C VAL A 51 -15.46 -12.43 -2.14
N LEU A 52 -15.03 -12.60 -3.39
CA LEU A 52 -15.76 -12.15 -4.57
C LEU A 52 -15.84 -13.27 -5.60
N PHE A 53 -17.01 -13.44 -6.21
CA PHE A 53 -17.25 -14.45 -7.24
C PHE A 53 -16.83 -15.87 -6.82
N GLY A 54 -16.90 -16.21 -5.51
CA GLY A 54 -16.46 -17.49 -4.96
C GLY A 54 -14.94 -17.69 -4.90
N VAL A 55 -14.16 -16.61 -4.99
CA VAL A 55 -12.72 -16.56 -4.77
C VAL A 55 -12.46 -15.80 -3.47
N ALA A 56 -11.76 -16.42 -2.53
CA ALA A 56 -11.28 -15.77 -1.32
C ALA A 56 -9.86 -15.25 -1.58
N VAL A 57 -9.71 -13.93 -1.62
CA VAL A 57 -8.45 -13.25 -1.95
C VAL A 57 -7.87 -12.65 -0.68
N ALA A 58 -6.76 -13.22 -0.22
CA ALA A 58 -5.89 -12.61 0.78
C ALA A 58 -5.12 -11.44 0.16
N GLY A 59 -5.05 -10.30 0.86
CA GLY A 59 -4.24 -9.16 0.43
C GLY A 59 -2.89 -9.18 1.14
N GLY A 60 -1.86 -9.67 0.44
CA GLY A 60 -0.51 -9.85 0.99
C GLY A 60 -0.33 -11.11 1.83
N ASP A 61 0.81 -11.16 2.53
CA ASP A 61 1.16 -12.23 3.45
C ASP A 61 0.39 -12.13 4.79
N PRO A 62 0.35 -13.21 5.59
CA PRO A 62 -0.20 -13.14 6.93
C PRO A 62 0.55 -12.12 7.80
N VAL A 63 -0.17 -11.31 8.55
CA VAL A 63 0.36 -10.26 9.43
C VAL A 63 0.56 -10.80 10.85
N GLY A 64 1.63 -10.39 11.53
CA GLY A 64 1.94 -10.79 12.91
C GLY A 64 3.27 -11.52 13.05
N ASP A 65 3.35 -12.47 13.98
CA ASP A 65 4.58 -13.22 14.24
C ASP A 65 4.92 -14.16 13.07
N PRO A 66 6.12 -14.05 12.46
CA PRO A 66 6.59 -14.97 11.42
C PRO A 66 6.45 -16.46 11.76
N ALA A 67 6.60 -16.84 13.03
CA ALA A 67 6.46 -18.23 13.45
C ALA A 67 5.02 -18.76 13.35
N ALA A 68 4.02 -17.88 13.34
CA ALA A 68 2.60 -18.22 13.26
C ALA A 68 2.01 -18.05 11.84
N GLN A 69 2.72 -17.40 10.91
CA GLN A 69 2.19 -17.10 9.57
C GLN A 69 1.80 -18.36 8.79
N ALA A 70 2.60 -19.42 8.83
CA ALA A 70 2.27 -20.69 8.17
C ALA A 70 0.97 -21.33 8.74
N ASP A 71 0.70 -21.11 10.03
CA ASP A 71 -0.54 -21.58 10.66
C ASP A 71 -1.77 -20.75 10.27
N ALA A 72 -1.60 -19.44 10.11
CA ALA A 72 -2.64 -18.58 9.54
C ALA A 72 -3.00 -19.02 8.10
N VAL A 73 -2.01 -19.37 7.27
CA VAL A 73 -2.25 -19.94 5.93
C VAL A 73 -3.06 -21.24 6.01
N ARG A 74 -2.70 -22.17 6.91
CA ARG A 74 -3.47 -23.41 7.11
C ARG A 74 -4.92 -23.13 7.52
N SER A 75 -5.12 -22.18 8.41
CA SER A 75 -6.45 -21.77 8.89
C SER A 75 -7.29 -21.16 7.76
N PHE A 76 -6.71 -20.29 6.94
CA PHE A 76 -7.36 -19.73 5.76
C PHE A 76 -7.73 -20.81 4.72
N LEU A 77 -6.84 -21.76 4.46
CA LEU A 77 -7.11 -22.86 3.55
C LEU A 77 -8.22 -23.78 4.08
N ALA A 78 -8.26 -24.04 5.39
CA ALA A 78 -9.34 -24.79 6.02
C ALA A 78 -10.69 -24.08 5.87
N LEU A 79 -10.71 -22.77 6.15
CA LEU A 79 -11.88 -21.92 5.97
C LEU A 79 -12.39 -21.95 4.53
N CYS A 80 -11.49 -21.80 3.55
CA CYS A 80 -11.86 -21.85 2.13
C CYS A 80 -12.45 -23.22 1.74
N ARG A 81 -11.89 -24.32 2.25
CA ARG A 81 -12.43 -25.67 2.00
C ARG A 81 -13.85 -25.82 2.56
N THR A 82 -14.08 -25.42 3.80
CA THR A 82 -15.40 -25.52 4.44
C THR A 82 -16.43 -24.63 3.74
N ALA A 83 -16.04 -23.44 3.29
CA ALA A 83 -16.93 -22.49 2.65
C ALA A 83 -17.10 -22.69 1.12
N GLY A 84 -16.34 -23.61 0.52
CA GLY A 84 -16.35 -23.86 -0.92
C GLY A 84 -15.73 -22.72 -1.76
N TRP A 85 -14.82 -21.94 -1.18
CA TRP A 85 -14.15 -20.84 -1.88
C TRP A 85 -12.83 -21.30 -2.50
N ARG A 86 -12.46 -20.65 -3.61
CA ARG A 86 -11.13 -20.82 -4.21
C ARG A 86 -10.15 -19.85 -3.52
N PRO A 87 -9.14 -20.35 -2.81
CA PRO A 87 -8.14 -19.49 -2.18
C PRO A 87 -7.22 -18.86 -3.23
N ALA A 88 -6.92 -17.59 -3.02
CA ALA A 88 -5.93 -16.84 -3.76
C ALA A 88 -5.24 -15.82 -2.84
N VAL A 89 -4.04 -15.40 -3.24
CA VAL A 89 -3.29 -14.31 -2.60
C VAL A 89 -2.91 -13.32 -3.68
N LEU A 90 -3.16 -12.04 -3.42
CA LEU A 90 -2.64 -10.93 -4.20
C LEU A 90 -1.51 -10.29 -3.40
N GLY A 91 -0.27 -10.39 -3.89
CA GLY A 91 0.88 -9.76 -3.24
C GLY A 91 1.68 -10.66 -2.29
N ALA A 92 1.70 -11.98 -2.50
CA ALA A 92 2.47 -12.91 -1.67
C ALA A 92 3.98 -12.66 -1.82
N SER A 93 4.74 -12.59 -0.72
CA SER A 93 6.20 -12.53 -0.80
C SER A 93 6.80 -13.89 -1.14
N ASP A 94 8.03 -13.87 -1.66
CA ASP A 94 8.79 -15.10 -1.92
C ASP A 94 9.01 -15.93 -0.65
N ALA A 95 9.15 -15.28 0.52
CA ALA A 95 9.37 -15.96 1.80
C ALA A 95 8.20 -16.85 2.22
N LEU A 96 6.97 -16.51 1.82
CA LEU A 96 5.77 -17.26 2.17
C LEU A 96 5.32 -18.25 1.10
N LEU A 97 5.92 -18.25 -0.09
CA LEU A 97 5.60 -19.20 -1.16
C LEU A 97 5.65 -20.68 -0.73
N PRO A 98 6.59 -21.14 0.13
CA PRO A 98 6.58 -22.52 0.61
C PRO A 98 5.31 -22.91 1.37
N ALA A 99 4.60 -21.96 1.99
CA ALA A 99 3.31 -22.22 2.64
C ALA A 99 2.17 -22.45 1.62
N TRP A 100 2.41 -22.17 0.34
CA TRP A 100 1.50 -22.32 -0.79
C TRP A 100 2.00 -23.33 -1.83
N ASP A 101 2.84 -24.28 -1.43
CA ASP A 101 3.54 -25.25 -2.30
C ASP A 101 2.69 -25.92 -3.41
N ARG A 102 1.41 -26.21 -3.13
CA ARG A 102 0.47 -26.85 -4.08
C ARG A 102 -0.23 -25.89 -5.03
N PHE A 103 0.04 -24.60 -4.93
CA PHE A 103 -0.62 -23.55 -5.70
C PHE A 103 0.20 -23.17 -6.93
N ARG A 104 -0.46 -22.53 -7.89
CA ARG A 104 0.18 -21.85 -9.01
C ARG A 104 0.54 -20.43 -8.58
N ARG A 105 1.58 -19.89 -9.21
CA ARG A 105 2.00 -18.49 -9.02
C ARG A 105 2.23 -17.80 -10.35
N ILE A 106 1.95 -16.50 -10.37
CA ILE A 106 2.33 -15.57 -11.44
C ILE A 106 3.00 -14.38 -10.78
N GLY A 107 4.10 -13.88 -11.35
CA GLY A 107 4.72 -12.64 -10.89
C GLY A 107 3.71 -11.49 -11.03
N TYR A 108 3.39 -10.85 -9.91
CA TYR A 108 2.47 -9.71 -9.88
C TYR A 108 3.22 -8.40 -10.21
N GLY A 109 4.50 -8.34 -9.84
CA GLY A 109 5.35 -7.16 -9.90
C GLY A 109 6.23 -7.07 -8.66
N ASP A 110 6.77 -5.88 -8.41
CA ASP A 110 7.72 -5.67 -7.33
C ASP A 110 7.28 -4.53 -6.41
N GLU A 111 7.45 -4.74 -5.11
CA GLU A 111 7.42 -3.64 -4.15
C GLU A 111 8.68 -2.80 -4.30
N VAL A 112 8.49 -1.48 -4.30
CA VAL A 112 9.51 -0.45 -4.49
C VAL A 112 10.01 0.01 -3.13
N LEU A 113 11.26 -0.30 -2.81
CA LEU A 113 11.83 -0.06 -1.49
C LEU A 113 13.03 0.89 -1.57
N ILE A 114 12.99 1.98 -0.81
CA ILE A 114 14.13 2.89 -0.64
C ILE A 114 14.76 2.65 0.74
N GLY A 115 16.07 2.42 0.76
CA GLY A 115 16.85 2.32 2.00
C GLY A 115 17.28 3.71 2.49
N PRO A 116 16.75 4.24 3.62
CA PRO A 116 17.02 5.61 4.05
C PRO A 116 18.48 5.91 4.33
N ARG A 117 19.22 4.94 4.89
CA ARG A 117 20.66 5.09 5.23
C ARG A 117 21.57 5.22 4.01
N GLU A 118 21.19 4.60 2.89
CA GLU A 118 21.98 4.57 1.67
C GLU A 118 21.52 5.63 0.66
N PHE A 119 20.36 6.24 0.90
CA PHE A 119 19.78 7.23 0.00
C PHE A 119 20.63 8.50 -0.03
N THR A 120 20.93 8.98 -1.23
CA THR A 120 21.59 10.27 -1.42
C THR A 120 21.05 10.95 -2.67
N LEU A 121 20.89 12.26 -2.59
CA LEU A 121 20.61 13.08 -3.76
C LEU A 121 21.85 13.33 -4.63
N SER A 122 23.04 12.94 -4.17
CA SER A 122 24.30 13.16 -4.89
C SER A 122 24.44 12.31 -6.16
N GLY A 123 25.38 12.69 -7.03
CA GLY A 123 25.74 11.90 -8.21
C GLY A 123 24.92 12.17 -9.47
N ARG A 124 25.38 11.63 -10.61
CA ARG A 124 24.79 11.91 -11.93
C ARG A 124 23.38 11.34 -12.09
N GLN A 125 23.15 10.14 -11.58
CA GLN A 125 21.87 9.41 -11.72
C GLN A 125 20.71 10.09 -10.98
N MET A 126 20.98 10.83 -9.90
CA MET A 126 19.97 11.57 -9.13
C MET A 126 19.66 12.98 -9.67
N ARG A 127 20.21 13.36 -10.83
CA ARG A 127 20.02 14.70 -11.43
C ARG A 127 18.54 15.06 -11.59
N ASN A 128 17.72 14.10 -12.04
CA ASN A 128 16.30 14.34 -12.29
C ASN A 128 15.54 14.66 -10.99
N VAL A 129 15.79 13.89 -9.93
CA VAL A 129 15.20 14.12 -8.60
C VAL A 129 15.67 15.45 -8.03
N ARG A 130 16.98 15.74 -8.04
CA ARG A 130 17.51 17.03 -7.57
C ARG A 130 16.90 18.22 -8.30
N GLN A 131 16.74 18.13 -9.61
CA GLN A 131 16.11 19.18 -10.41
C GLN A 131 14.63 19.33 -10.08
N ALA A 132 13.91 18.24 -9.82
CA ALA A 132 12.53 18.28 -9.34
C ALA A 132 12.43 19.00 -8.00
N VAL A 133 13.24 18.62 -7.01
CA VAL A 133 13.29 19.28 -5.69
C VAL A 133 13.62 20.77 -5.85
N LYS A 134 14.69 21.11 -6.59
CA LYS A 134 15.09 22.51 -6.82
C LYS A 134 13.99 23.35 -7.49
N ARG A 135 13.23 22.77 -8.43
CA ARG A 135 12.09 23.44 -9.06
C ARG A 135 11.01 23.80 -8.04
N THR A 136 10.72 22.91 -7.09
CA THR A 136 9.75 23.22 -6.02
C THR A 136 10.23 24.36 -5.13
N VAL A 137 11.52 24.36 -4.76
CA VAL A 137 12.13 25.44 -3.95
C VAL A 137 12.02 26.78 -4.68
N ASN A 138 12.38 26.81 -5.96
CA ASN A 138 12.27 28.03 -6.77
C ASN A 138 10.82 28.52 -6.95
N ALA A 139 9.85 27.62 -6.85
CA ALA A 139 8.42 27.93 -6.90
C ALA A 139 7.85 28.34 -5.53
N GLY A 140 8.69 28.49 -4.49
CA GLY A 140 8.25 28.87 -3.15
C GLY A 140 7.52 27.77 -2.38
N VAL A 141 7.64 26.51 -2.82
CA VAL A 141 7.02 25.39 -2.10
C VAL A 141 7.72 25.18 -0.76
N THR A 142 6.92 25.02 0.28
CA THR A 142 7.37 24.60 1.62
C THR A 142 6.68 23.29 1.99
N SER A 143 7.15 22.63 3.05
CA SER A 143 6.64 21.33 3.44
C SER A 143 6.83 21.07 4.93
N GLU A 144 6.01 20.17 5.46
CA GLU A 144 6.11 19.70 6.85
C GLU A 144 5.72 18.23 6.95
N ILE A 145 6.25 17.54 7.97
CA ILE A 145 5.91 16.16 8.29
C ILE A 145 5.31 16.13 9.68
N VAL A 146 4.08 15.61 9.78
CA VAL A 146 3.28 15.58 11.02
C VAL A 146 2.67 14.20 11.24
N ALA A 147 2.33 13.85 12.47
CA ALA A 147 1.51 12.68 12.71
C ALA A 147 0.07 12.97 12.25
N GLU A 148 -0.61 11.98 11.63
CA GLU A 148 -1.99 12.15 11.16
C GLU A 148 -2.94 12.53 12.30
N ARG A 149 -2.70 11.99 13.49
CA ARG A 149 -3.49 12.25 14.71
C ARG A 149 -3.40 13.71 15.20
N ASP A 150 -2.36 14.43 14.80
CA ASP A 150 -2.10 15.82 15.23
C ASP A 150 -2.64 16.84 14.23
N LEU A 151 -3.31 16.40 13.16
CA LEU A 151 -3.89 17.29 12.18
C LEU A 151 -5.02 18.11 12.78
N ALA A 152 -4.89 19.43 12.71
CA ALA A 152 -5.97 20.35 13.02
C ALA A 152 -7.18 20.09 12.08
N PRO A 153 -8.43 20.17 12.57
CA PRO A 153 -9.63 19.91 11.75
C PRO A 153 -9.67 20.70 10.44
N ASP A 154 -9.32 21.99 10.47
CA ASP A 154 -9.31 22.84 9.27
C ASP A 154 -8.26 22.41 8.24
N LEU A 155 -7.08 21.97 8.71
CA LEU A 155 -6.04 21.46 7.82
C LEU A 155 -6.47 20.13 7.20
N ARG A 156 -7.07 19.24 7.99
CA ARG A 156 -7.62 17.98 7.51
C ARG A 156 -8.66 18.21 6.40
N ASP A 157 -9.59 19.14 6.57
CA ASP A 157 -10.61 19.43 5.56
C ASP A 157 -9.98 19.96 4.26
N ARG A 158 -8.97 20.83 4.35
CA ARG A 158 -8.22 21.29 3.16
C ARG A 158 -7.45 20.16 2.47
N LEU A 159 -6.87 19.22 3.22
CA LEU A 159 -6.21 18.04 2.64
C LEU A 159 -7.20 17.08 1.98
N LEU A 160 -8.41 16.92 2.53
CA LEU A 160 -9.48 16.14 1.90
C LEU A 160 -9.95 16.79 0.59
N ASP A 161 -9.97 18.12 0.51
CA ASP A 161 -10.19 18.85 -0.73
C ASP A 161 -9.06 18.60 -1.76
N VAL A 162 -7.78 18.65 -1.33
CA VAL A 162 -6.64 18.28 -2.19
C VAL A 162 -6.79 16.84 -2.71
N ALA A 163 -7.19 15.90 -1.86
CA ALA A 163 -7.43 14.51 -2.26
C ALA A 163 -8.55 14.41 -3.31
N SER A 164 -9.65 15.13 -3.09
CA SER A 164 -10.80 15.17 -4.00
C SER A 164 -10.43 15.76 -5.36
N ARG A 165 -9.70 16.89 -5.38
CA ARG A 165 -9.21 17.53 -6.62
C ARG A 165 -8.19 16.65 -7.35
N SER A 166 -7.32 15.96 -6.62
CA SER A 166 -6.33 15.04 -7.18
C SER A 166 -6.97 13.90 -7.97
N LEU A 167 -8.18 13.46 -7.58
CA LEU A 167 -8.90 12.40 -8.27
C LEU A 167 -9.70 12.90 -9.47
N GLY A 168 -9.89 14.22 -9.65
CA GLY A 168 -10.63 14.79 -10.78
C GLY A 168 -12.07 14.26 -10.91
N GLY A 169 -12.69 13.89 -9.79
CA GLY A 169 -14.02 13.28 -9.75
C GLY A 169 -14.06 11.74 -9.92
N ALA A 170 -12.92 11.08 -10.07
CA ALA A 170 -12.84 9.62 -10.04
C ALA A 170 -13.01 9.08 -8.61
N PRO A 171 -13.62 7.89 -8.42
CA PRO A 171 -13.63 7.23 -7.12
C PRO A 171 -12.22 6.79 -6.72
N GLU A 172 -11.98 6.72 -5.41
CA GLU A 172 -10.76 6.12 -4.86
C GLU A 172 -10.69 4.63 -5.24
N ARG A 173 -9.49 4.16 -5.59
CA ARG A 173 -9.21 2.81 -6.09
C ARG A 173 -8.23 2.09 -5.17
N GLY A 174 -8.24 0.77 -5.17
CA GLY A 174 -7.26 -0.07 -4.48
C GLY A 174 -7.84 -0.98 -3.39
N PHE A 175 -7.25 -2.18 -3.25
CA PHE A 175 -7.61 -3.17 -2.23
C PHE A 175 -6.40 -3.73 -1.46
N THR A 176 -5.28 -3.97 -2.14
CA THR A 176 -4.11 -4.62 -1.51
C THR A 176 -3.11 -3.62 -0.95
N MET A 177 -3.13 -2.38 -1.45
CA MET A 177 -2.00 -1.44 -1.32
C MET A 177 -2.43 -0.01 -1.00
N ASN A 178 -3.57 0.13 -0.34
CA ASN A 178 -4.02 1.36 0.28
C ASN A 178 -4.95 1.01 1.44
N LEU A 179 -4.94 1.82 2.47
CA LEU A 179 -5.95 1.86 3.48
C LEU A 179 -7.21 2.50 2.91
N ASP A 180 -8.35 2.17 3.50
CA ASP A 180 -9.55 2.98 3.38
C ASP A 180 -9.51 4.11 4.42
N GLU A 181 -10.34 5.12 4.18
CA GLU A 181 -10.56 6.24 5.12
C GLU A 181 -9.32 7.12 5.35
N LEU A 182 -9.05 7.96 4.36
CA LEU A 182 -7.98 8.93 4.38
C LEU A 182 -8.21 10.01 5.46
N LEU A 183 -7.17 10.30 6.27
CA LEU A 183 -7.17 11.40 7.26
C LEU A 183 -8.19 11.24 8.38
N THR A 184 -8.46 10.03 8.84
CA THR A 184 -9.30 9.81 10.03
C THR A 184 -8.54 9.85 11.35
N GLY A 185 -7.21 9.62 11.31
CA GLY A 185 -6.39 9.50 12.52
C GLY A 185 -6.58 8.20 13.30
N HIS A 186 -7.42 7.27 12.81
CA HIS A 186 -7.66 5.99 13.47
C HIS A 186 -6.55 4.97 13.23
N HIS A 187 -5.84 5.09 12.11
CA HIS A 187 -4.77 4.15 11.77
C HIS A 187 -3.51 4.48 12.57
N PRO A 188 -3.05 3.59 13.46
CA PRO A 188 -1.93 3.87 14.34
C PRO A 188 -0.64 4.04 13.53
N GLY A 189 0.25 4.93 14.00
CA GLY A 189 1.54 5.15 13.36
C GLY A 189 1.47 5.79 11.97
N THR A 190 0.39 6.51 11.67
CA THR A 190 0.25 7.22 10.39
C THR A 190 0.92 8.59 10.44
N ILE A 191 1.72 8.88 9.41
CA ILE A 191 2.53 10.09 9.24
C ILE A 191 2.15 10.73 7.90
N ILE A 192 2.00 12.05 7.88
CA ILE A 192 1.65 12.83 6.70
C ILE A 192 2.79 13.80 6.36
N ALA A 193 3.30 13.73 5.14
CA ALA A 193 4.14 14.76 4.55
C ALA A 193 3.25 15.70 3.71
N ILE A 194 3.25 16.99 4.01
CA ILE A 194 2.37 17.99 3.40
C ILE A 194 3.24 18.98 2.63
N ALA A 195 2.83 19.35 1.41
CA ALA A 195 3.44 20.43 0.65
C ALA A 195 2.49 21.62 0.55
N TYR A 196 3.04 22.80 0.78
CA TYR A 196 2.36 24.09 0.69
C TYR A 196 2.93 24.94 -0.45
N ASP A 197 2.09 25.74 -1.10
CA ASP A 197 2.56 26.77 -2.03
C ASP A 197 3.12 28.01 -1.31
N ALA A 198 3.49 29.03 -2.09
CA ALA A 198 4.03 30.29 -1.59
C ALA A 198 3.03 31.08 -0.70
N HIS A 199 1.74 30.77 -0.75
CA HIS A 199 0.68 31.39 0.05
C HIS A 199 0.30 30.55 1.27
N ARG A 200 1.03 29.46 1.56
CA ARG A 200 0.73 28.48 2.62
C ARG A 200 -0.59 27.72 2.41
N GLU A 201 -1.04 27.57 1.17
CA GLU A 201 -2.14 26.66 0.85
C GLU A 201 -1.61 25.25 0.57
N PRO A 202 -2.22 24.20 1.15
CA PRO A 202 -1.80 22.83 0.90
C PRO A 202 -2.10 22.46 -0.56
N ILE A 203 -1.08 22.02 -1.26
CA ILE A 203 -1.15 21.65 -2.69
C ILE A 203 -0.93 20.17 -2.93
N ALA A 204 -0.33 19.45 -1.99
CA ALA A 204 -0.14 18.01 -2.05
C ALA A 204 0.07 17.43 -0.64
N PHE A 205 -0.18 16.13 -0.50
CA PHE A 205 0.30 15.39 0.65
C PHE A 205 0.60 13.93 0.28
N GLN A 206 1.44 13.31 1.10
CA GLN A 206 1.71 11.89 1.09
C GLN A 206 1.45 11.33 2.49
N ARG A 207 0.67 10.25 2.55
CA ARG A 207 0.32 9.53 3.76
C ARG A 207 1.14 8.26 3.84
N TYR A 208 1.80 8.03 4.96
CA TYR A 208 2.63 6.87 5.23
C TYR A 208 2.19 6.19 6.52
N VAL A 209 2.35 4.88 6.61
CA VAL A 209 1.98 4.10 7.80
C VAL A 209 3.19 3.30 8.25
N THR A 210 3.46 3.26 9.55
CA THR A 210 4.53 2.44 10.10
C THR A 210 4.24 0.95 9.91
N ALA A 211 5.25 0.20 9.46
CA ALA A 211 5.16 -1.24 9.23
C ALA A 211 6.51 -1.90 9.55
N GLY A 212 6.55 -2.71 10.61
CA GLY A 212 7.80 -3.33 11.07
C GLY A 212 8.90 -2.29 11.27
N GLU A 213 10.01 -2.43 10.53
CA GLU A 213 11.16 -1.52 10.60
C GLU A 213 11.00 -0.25 9.74
N GLY A 214 9.90 -0.08 9.00
CA GLY A 214 9.81 0.92 7.94
C GLY A 214 8.52 1.74 7.91
N LEU A 215 8.41 2.51 6.84
CA LEU A 215 7.24 3.29 6.47
C LEU A 215 6.71 2.79 5.13
N SER A 216 5.41 2.56 5.03
CA SER A 216 4.75 2.20 3.76
C SER A 216 3.88 3.34 3.29
N LEU A 217 4.09 3.79 2.06
CA LEU A 217 3.26 4.80 1.43
C LEU A 217 1.82 4.27 1.33
N ASP A 218 0.83 5.04 1.72
CA ASP A 218 -0.58 4.67 1.62
C ASP A 218 -1.25 5.47 0.51
N ALA A 219 -1.11 6.80 0.57
CA ALA A 219 -1.72 7.69 -0.39
C ALA A 219 -0.74 8.78 -0.81
N MET A 220 -0.77 9.12 -2.10
CA MET A 220 -0.10 10.27 -2.67
C MET A 220 -1.18 11.09 -3.38
N ARG A 221 -1.37 12.34 -2.97
CA ARG A 221 -2.39 13.24 -3.52
C ARG A 221 -1.76 14.57 -3.88
N ARG A 222 -2.07 15.07 -5.07
CA ARG A 222 -1.54 16.34 -5.58
C ARG A 222 -2.62 17.08 -6.33
N SER A 223 -2.84 18.33 -5.96
CA SER A 223 -3.78 19.21 -6.66
C SER A 223 -3.35 19.41 -8.12
N PRO A 224 -4.29 19.39 -9.07
CA PRO A 224 -4.02 19.80 -10.45
C PRO A 224 -3.45 21.21 -10.51
N GLY A 225 -2.51 21.46 -11.43
CA GLY A 225 -1.91 22.79 -11.63
C GLY A 225 -0.78 23.16 -10.65
N GLY A 226 -0.49 22.33 -9.64
CA GLY A 226 0.66 22.54 -8.76
C GLY A 226 2.01 22.36 -9.46
N PRO A 227 3.10 22.95 -8.94
CA PRO A 227 4.43 22.86 -9.54
C PRO A 227 4.89 21.41 -9.71
N ASN A 228 5.60 21.15 -10.79
CA ASN A 228 6.19 19.83 -11.04
C ASN A 228 7.33 19.56 -10.06
N GLY A 229 7.36 18.36 -9.47
CA GLY A 229 8.41 17.94 -8.54
C GLY A 229 7.97 17.82 -7.08
N VAL A 230 6.71 18.16 -6.75
CA VAL A 230 6.21 18.12 -5.37
C VAL A 230 6.22 16.71 -4.79
N ASN A 231 5.83 15.70 -5.58
CA ASN A 231 5.88 14.31 -5.11
C ASN A 231 7.33 13.85 -4.89
N GLU A 232 8.24 14.20 -5.79
CA GLU A 232 9.67 13.92 -5.61
C GLU A 232 10.24 14.58 -4.35
N ARG A 233 9.84 15.82 -4.06
CA ARG A 233 10.22 16.54 -2.84
C ARG A 233 9.74 15.81 -1.59
N LEU A 234 8.45 15.50 -1.50
CA LEU A 234 7.88 14.86 -0.30
C LEU A 234 8.45 13.46 -0.06
N ILE A 235 8.76 12.70 -1.12
CA ILE A 235 9.44 11.40 -0.97
C ILE A 235 10.84 11.58 -0.41
N VAL A 236 11.62 12.54 -0.94
CA VAL A 236 12.97 12.83 -0.46
C VAL A 236 12.94 13.19 1.02
N GLU A 237 12.08 14.12 1.41
CA GLU A 237 11.95 14.56 2.80
C GLU A 237 11.46 13.45 3.71
N MET A 238 10.56 12.57 3.24
CA MET A 238 10.13 11.39 4.00
C MET A 238 11.26 10.38 4.18
N VAL A 239 12.12 10.19 3.17
CA VAL A 239 13.30 9.32 3.28
C VAL A 239 14.32 9.91 4.27
N GLU A 240 14.52 11.22 4.26
CA GLU A 240 15.36 11.91 5.25
C GLU A 240 14.78 11.77 6.66
N TYR A 241 13.48 12.03 6.84
CA TYR A 241 12.76 11.79 8.09
C TYR A 241 12.89 10.34 8.57
N ALA A 242 12.76 9.37 7.66
CA ALA A 242 12.90 7.96 7.96
C ALA A 242 14.31 7.63 8.48
N ALA A 243 15.35 8.20 7.86
CA ALA A 243 16.73 8.03 8.32
C ALA A 243 16.96 8.63 9.72
N GLU A 244 16.45 9.85 9.97
CA GLU A 244 16.56 10.53 11.26
C GLU A 244 15.85 9.79 12.39
N ARG A 245 14.70 9.14 12.09
CA ARG A 245 13.92 8.35 13.05
C ARG A 245 14.33 6.89 13.13
N GLY A 246 15.38 6.49 12.40
CA GLY A 246 15.94 5.13 12.45
C GLY A 246 15.12 4.06 11.73
N HIS A 247 14.18 4.46 10.86
CA HIS A 247 13.47 3.52 10.00
C HIS A 247 14.42 2.91 8.96
N GLY A 248 14.34 1.59 8.76
CA GLY A 248 15.20 0.82 7.87
C GLY A 248 14.79 0.89 6.40
N VAL A 249 13.51 1.19 6.11
CA VAL A 249 12.97 1.16 4.75
C VAL A 249 11.80 2.13 4.57
N VAL A 250 11.70 2.74 3.39
CA VAL A 250 10.51 3.44 2.91
C VAL A 250 9.99 2.69 1.68
N SER A 251 8.80 2.09 1.79
CA SER A 251 8.10 1.46 0.68
C SER A 251 7.26 2.51 -0.05
N LEU A 252 7.46 2.62 -1.37
CA LEU A 252 6.67 3.49 -2.26
C LEU A 252 5.49 2.73 -2.89
N ASN A 253 5.07 1.64 -2.26
CA ASN A 253 4.15 0.64 -2.81
C ASN A 253 4.77 -0.10 -4.00
N PHE A 254 4.04 -0.21 -5.11
CA PHE A 254 4.20 -1.34 -6.03
C PHE A 254 4.34 -0.91 -7.47
N ALA A 255 5.42 -1.38 -8.09
CA ALA A 255 5.63 -1.35 -9.53
C ALA A 255 5.06 -2.66 -10.11
N ALA A 256 3.79 -2.61 -10.51
CA ALA A 256 3.14 -3.77 -11.11
C ALA A 256 3.87 -4.21 -12.39
N PHE A 257 4.10 -5.52 -12.50
CA PHE A 257 4.63 -6.16 -13.71
C PHE A 257 5.96 -5.59 -14.25
N ARG A 258 6.88 -5.16 -13.38
CA ARG A 258 8.21 -4.66 -13.76
C ARG A 258 8.95 -5.60 -14.71
N GLU A 259 8.99 -6.90 -14.45
CA GLU A 259 9.67 -7.88 -15.31
C GLU A 259 9.15 -7.84 -16.76
N LEU A 260 7.84 -7.65 -16.94
CA LEU A 260 7.22 -7.50 -18.27
C LEU A 260 7.52 -6.13 -18.92
N LEU A 261 7.80 -5.11 -18.12
CA LEU A 261 8.19 -3.76 -18.59
C LEU A 261 9.68 -3.71 -18.97
N ASP A 262 10.55 -4.32 -18.16
CA ASP A 262 12.01 -4.36 -18.35
C ASP A 262 12.47 -5.35 -19.43
N ALA A 263 11.62 -6.31 -19.84
CA ALA A 263 11.98 -7.31 -20.84
C ALA A 263 12.29 -6.67 -22.23
N GLU A 264 13.55 -6.78 -22.67
CA GLU A 264 14.00 -6.36 -24.00
C GLU A 264 13.51 -7.32 -25.10
N GLU A 265 13.50 -8.63 -24.83
CA GLU A 265 12.89 -9.67 -25.67
C GLU A 265 11.74 -10.37 -24.93
N ARG A 266 10.57 -10.49 -25.56
CA ARG A 266 9.35 -11.03 -24.94
C ARG A 266 8.90 -12.35 -25.58
N THR A 267 8.73 -13.37 -24.75
CA THR A 267 8.04 -14.62 -25.10
C THR A 267 6.59 -14.35 -25.54
N LEU A 268 5.93 -15.35 -26.15
CA LEU A 268 4.52 -15.24 -26.56
C LEU A 268 3.60 -14.97 -25.36
N LEU A 269 3.86 -15.61 -24.22
CA LEU A 269 3.08 -15.42 -22.99
C LEU A 269 3.26 -14.00 -22.43
N GLU A 270 4.49 -13.50 -22.41
CA GLU A 270 4.82 -12.14 -21.96
C GLU A 270 4.23 -11.07 -22.88
N ARG A 271 4.16 -11.32 -24.20
CA ARG A 271 3.47 -10.43 -25.14
C ARG A 271 1.97 -10.33 -24.87
N VAL A 272 1.32 -11.43 -24.52
CA VAL A 272 -0.10 -11.44 -24.15
C VAL A 272 -0.31 -10.71 -22.83
N GLY A 273 0.52 -10.99 -21.81
CA GLY A 273 0.50 -10.27 -20.53
C GLY A 273 0.71 -8.78 -20.70
N TYR A 274 1.70 -8.37 -21.50
CA TYR A 274 2.00 -6.98 -21.81
C TYR A 274 0.84 -6.26 -22.53
N ARG A 275 0.13 -6.94 -23.44
CA ARG A 275 -1.08 -6.39 -24.08
C ARG A 275 -2.22 -6.22 -23.08
N ALA A 276 -2.44 -7.19 -22.18
CA ALA A 276 -3.43 -7.07 -21.11
C ALA A 276 -3.11 -5.90 -20.16
N LEU A 277 -1.83 -5.71 -19.83
CA LEU A 277 -1.31 -4.56 -19.09
C LEU A 277 -1.63 -3.23 -19.78
N ARG A 278 -1.35 -3.10 -21.08
CA ARG A 278 -1.67 -1.88 -21.84
C ARG A 278 -3.17 -1.59 -21.91
N LEU A 279 -4.02 -2.61 -21.88
CA LEU A 279 -5.47 -2.45 -21.79
C LEU A 279 -5.92 -1.89 -20.43
N LEU A 280 -5.15 -2.17 -19.36
CA LEU A 280 -5.37 -1.66 -18.01
C LEU A 280 -4.61 -0.36 -17.72
N ASP A 281 -3.67 0.04 -18.58
CA ASP A 281 -2.82 1.22 -18.39
C ASP A 281 -3.59 2.55 -18.26
N PRO A 282 -4.71 2.80 -18.98
CA PRO A 282 -5.55 3.98 -18.72
C PRO A 282 -6.18 4.00 -17.31
N TRP A 283 -6.18 2.85 -16.61
CA TRP A 283 -6.81 2.67 -15.31
C TRP A 283 -5.80 2.65 -14.15
N ILE A 284 -4.51 2.37 -14.42
CA ILE A 284 -3.49 2.17 -13.38
C ILE A 284 -2.26 3.07 -13.59
N ALA A 285 -1.99 3.53 -14.82
CA ALA A 285 -0.80 4.29 -15.20
C ALA A 285 0.53 3.61 -14.78
N VAL A 286 0.58 2.28 -14.91
CA VAL A 286 1.64 1.40 -14.37
C VAL A 286 3.02 1.82 -14.86
N GLU A 287 3.13 2.08 -16.16
CA GLU A 287 4.41 2.45 -16.79
C GLU A 287 4.93 3.79 -16.26
N SER A 288 4.03 4.76 -16.07
CA SER A 288 4.39 6.08 -15.54
C SER A 288 4.82 6.03 -14.08
N LEU A 289 4.17 5.18 -13.26
CA LEU A 289 4.51 4.98 -11.87
C LEU A 289 5.87 4.28 -11.74
N TYR A 290 6.09 3.22 -12.51
CA TYR A 290 7.38 2.54 -12.57
C TYR A 290 8.53 3.49 -12.93
N LEU A 291 8.36 4.29 -14.00
CA LEU A 291 9.37 5.27 -14.40
C LEU A 291 9.57 6.39 -13.37
N PHE A 292 8.52 6.74 -12.63
CA PHE A 292 8.60 7.69 -11.53
C PHE A 292 9.45 7.12 -10.38
N ASP A 293 9.16 5.89 -9.93
CA ASP A 293 9.84 5.24 -8.83
C ASP A 293 11.31 4.93 -9.14
N LYS A 294 11.61 4.54 -10.38
CA LYS A 294 12.97 4.26 -10.85
C LYS A 294 13.94 5.43 -10.64
N LYS A 295 13.43 6.68 -10.58
CA LYS A 295 14.24 7.88 -10.34
C LYS A 295 14.94 7.87 -8.98
N PHE A 296 14.36 7.19 -7.98
CA PHE A 296 14.87 7.16 -6.60
C PHE A 296 15.87 6.02 -6.36
N ARG A 297 16.17 5.22 -7.39
CA ARG A 297 17.06 4.05 -7.32
C ARG A 297 16.64 3.05 -6.23
N PRO A 298 15.37 2.62 -6.24
CA PRO A 298 14.87 1.69 -5.26
C PRO A 298 15.51 0.31 -5.43
N SER A 299 15.46 -0.47 -4.36
CA SER A 299 15.51 -1.93 -4.42
C SER A 299 14.11 -2.48 -4.67
N TYR A 300 14.02 -3.70 -5.17
CA TYR A 300 12.75 -4.34 -5.55
C TYR A 300 12.56 -5.62 -4.76
N ARG A 301 11.36 -5.82 -4.20
CA ARG A 301 10.97 -7.07 -3.54
C ARG A 301 9.84 -7.74 -4.35
N PRO A 302 10.07 -8.92 -4.95
CA PRO A 302 9.06 -9.59 -5.74
C PRO A 302 7.80 -9.91 -4.95
N ARG A 303 6.65 -9.67 -5.59
CA ARG A 303 5.34 -10.10 -5.09
C ARG A 303 4.64 -10.95 -6.13
N ASN A 304 3.91 -11.94 -5.65
CA ASN A 304 3.30 -12.97 -6.47
C ASN A 304 1.78 -12.98 -6.31
N VAL A 305 1.07 -13.28 -7.39
CA VAL A 305 -0.31 -13.77 -7.31
C VAL A 305 -0.23 -15.27 -7.12
N VAL A 306 -0.83 -15.78 -6.04
CA VAL A 306 -0.90 -17.22 -5.74
C VAL A 306 -2.35 -17.67 -5.90
N PHE A 307 -2.58 -18.80 -6.58
CA PHE A 307 -3.92 -19.29 -6.85
C PHE A 307 -3.96 -20.79 -7.08
N ARG A 308 -5.12 -21.41 -6.82
CA ARG A 308 -5.26 -22.87 -6.76
C ARG A 308 -5.00 -23.58 -8.09
N SER A 309 -5.59 -23.11 -9.19
CA SER A 309 -5.56 -23.80 -10.48
C SER A 309 -5.73 -22.82 -11.65
N TRP A 310 -5.14 -23.13 -12.81
CA TRP A 310 -5.34 -22.39 -14.06
C TRP A 310 -6.81 -22.33 -14.51
N SER A 311 -7.62 -23.32 -14.13
CA SER A 311 -9.07 -23.30 -14.38
C SER A 311 -9.80 -22.17 -13.64
N ASP A 312 -9.21 -21.61 -12.58
CA ASP A 312 -9.81 -20.53 -11.79
C ASP A 312 -9.47 -19.14 -12.35
N ILE A 313 -8.62 -19.04 -13.38
CA ILE A 313 -7.99 -17.77 -13.80
C ILE A 313 -8.99 -16.70 -14.21
N ALA A 314 -10.09 -17.06 -14.89
CA ALA A 314 -11.10 -16.09 -15.32
C ALA A 314 -11.82 -15.46 -14.12
N TRP A 315 -12.19 -16.27 -13.14
CA TRP A 315 -12.84 -15.80 -11.92
C TRP A 315 -11.87 -15.08 -10.99
N LEU A 316 -10.62 -15.53 -10.94
CA LEU A 316 -9.56 -14.83 -10.23
C LEU A 316 -9.37 -13.43 -10.84
N ALA A 317 -9.20 -13.33 -12.16
CA ALA A 317 -9.05 -12.04 -12.83
C ALA A 317 -10.26 -11.12 -12.55
N ALA A 318 -11.49 -11.63 -12.65
CA ALA A 318 -12.69 -10.87 -12.31
C ALA A 318 -12.68 -10.39 -10.85
N ALA A 319 -12.29 -11.26 -9.90
CA ALA A 319 -12.19 -10.91 -8.49
C ALA A 319 -11.11 -9.85 -8.24
N LEU A 320 -9.90 -10.03 -8.76
CA LEU A 320 -8.79 -9.09 -8.57
C LEU A 320 -9.07 -7.72 -9.21
N LEU A 321 -9.61 -7.69 -10.44
CA LEU A 321 -10.02 -6.45 -11.09
C LEU A 321 -11.12 -5.76 -10.29
N THR A 322 -12.11 -6.50 -9.79
CA THR A 322 -13.18 -5.90 -8.99
C THR A 322 -12.64 -5.40 -7.65
N LEU A 323 -11.71 -6.12 -7.02
CA LEU A 323 -11.11 -5.68 -5.77
C LEU A 323 -10.31 -4.39 -5.94
N GLU A 324 -9.44 -4.32 -6.94
CA GLU A 324 -8.58 -3.15 -7.16
C GLU A 324 -9.33 -1.95 -7.76
N PHE A 325 -10.40 -2.16 -8.55
CA PHE A 325 -11.08 -1.09 -9.28
C PHE A 325 -12.54 -0.81 -8.87
N ALA A 326 -13.17 -1.66 -8.06
CA ALA A 326 -14.51 -1.33 -7.57
C ALA A 326 -14.45 -0.18 -6.57
N ARG A 327 -15.48 0.66 -6.63
CA ARG A 327 -15.66 1.80 -5.73
C ARG A 327 -15.61 1.32 -4.28
N THR A 328 -14.66 1.82 -3.50
CA THR A 328 -14.80 1.81 -2.04
C THR A 328 -16.01 2.71 -1.71
N ARG A 329 -16.96 2.19 -0.92
CA ARG A 329 -18.05 3.03 -0.42
C ARG A 329 -17.44 4.11 0.48
N PRO A 330 -17.86 5.38 0.39
CA PRO A 330 -17.42 6.38 1.34
C PRO A 330 -17.81 5.90 2.74
N SER A 331 -16.84 5.93 3.65
CA SER A 331 -17.10 5.62 5.04
C SER A 331 -18.12 6.59 5.62
N ARG A 332 -19.09 6.05 6.36
CA ARG A 332 -19.90 6.86 7.28
C ARG A 332 -18.95 7.36 8.36
N ARG A 333 -18.94 8.67 8.64
CA ARG A 333 -18.32 9.26 9.84
C ARG A 333 -18.57 8.33 11.03
N ALA A 334 -17.54 7.61 11.47
CA ALA A 334 -17.57 6.81 12.68
C ALA A 334 -17.20 7.73 13.86
N GLU A 335 -17.78 7.43 15.02
CA GLU A 335 -17.72 8.21 16.26
C GLU A 335 -16.29 8.32 16.84
N GLU A 336 -16.14 9.26 17.77
CA GLU A 336 -14.90 9.83 18.33
C GLU A 336 -13.74 8.85 18.60
N PRO A 337 -12.48 9.31 18.44
CA PRO A 337 -11.30 8.48 18.65
C PRO A 337 -11.23 7.91 20.07
N VAL A 338 -10.85 6.63 20.16
CA VAL A 338 -10.57 5.93 21.42
C VAL A 338 -9.40 6.61 22.12
N THR A 339 -9.68 7.28 23.24
CA THR A 339 -8.68 7.75 24.19
C THR A 339 -8.09 6.57 24.95
N GLU A 340 -6.83 6.21 24.67
CA GLU A 340 -5.99 5.45 25.61
C GLU A 340 -5.01 6.38 26.33
N PRO A 341 -4.61 6.06 27.57
CA PRO A 341 -3.93 7.00 28.46
C PRO A 341 -2.53 7.35 27.97
N ALA A 342 -2.19 8.63 28.03
CA ALA A 342 -0.87 9.15 27.75
C ALA A 342 0.17 8.51 28.69
N HIS A 343 1.02 7.64 28.15
CA HIS A 343 2.33 7.39 28.75
C HIS A 343 3.24 8.55 28.35
N HIS A 344 3.50 9.44 29.31
CA HIS A 344 4.48 10.50 29.21
C HIS A 344 5.86 9.90 28.87
N LEU A 345 6.36 10.18 27.66
CA LEU A 345 7.76 10.01 27.29
C LEU A 345 8.45 11.34 27.54
N GLY A 346 9.26 11.38 28.60
CA GLY A 346 10.27 12.41 28.84
C GLY A 346 11.61 12.04 28.23
#